data_AF-A0A024T8H4-F1
#
_entry.id   AF-A0A024T8H4-F1
#
_cell.length_a   1.000
_cell.length_b   1.000
_cell.length_c   1.000
_cell.angle_alpha   90.00
_cell.angle_beta   90.00
_cell.angle_gamma   90.00
#
_symmetry.space_group_name_H-M   'P 1'
#
loop_
_entity.id
_entity.type
_entity.pdbx_description
1 polymer ?
#
loop_
_entity_poly.entity_id
_entity_poly.type
_entity_poly.pdbx_seq_one_letter_code
_entity_poly.pdbx_strand_id
1 'polypeptide(L)'
;MESLGYSTGALLVKERSLKPVSDMSDSVFLPSEEVSVNRVSASRHVVQDDDSEAGMECSTPVLDVLPGDSKEDRRRRCEAEVKAILAVKVEGARSLGQRDEEVERLEHLLSKVLDVFRTDVGNDPPIKVEPLKVRLKPDAVSVKCSMRRYPPDQVEFLKRHVGQQEDAGLVYRNNRAKRAGWTICLAP
;
A
#
# COMPACT_ATOMS: atom_id res chain seq x y z
N MET A 1 -0.62 -24.02 -8.85
CA MET A 1 0.66 -23.28 -8.68
C MET A 1 1.84 -24.17 -9.03
N GLU A 2 2.00 -25.34 -8.40
CA GLU A 2 3.10 -26.26 -8.74
C GLU A 2 3.02 -26.82 -10.18
N SER A 3 1.81 -27.08 -10.68
CA SER A 3 1.57 -27.50 -12.07
C SER A 3 1.94 -26.45 -13.14
N LEU A 4 2.19 -25.20 -12.74
CA LEU A 4 2.62 -24.11 -13.61
C LEU A 4 4.13 -23.84 -13.49
N GLY A 5 4.88 -24.71 -12.82
CA GLY A 5 6.32 -24.54 -12.56
C GLY A 5 6.66 -23.62 -11.39
N TYR A 6 5.66 -23.13 -10.66
CA TYR A 6 5.85 -22.27 -9.48
C TYR A 6 5.65 -23.08 -8.20
N SER A 7 6.75 -23.42 -7.54
CA SER A 7 6.70 -23.97 -6.17
C SER A 7 6.67 -22.83 -5.16
N THR A 8 5.61 -22.78 -4.35
CA THR A 8 5.49 -21.81 -3.24
C THR A 8 6.67 -21.94 -2.27
N GLY A 9 7.13 -23.18 -2.02
CA GLY A 9 8.33 -23.43 -1.22
C GLY A 9 9.59 -22.85 -1.87
N ALA A 10 9.76 -23.02 -3.19
CA ALA A 10 10.91 -22.45 -3.90
C ALA A 10 10.89 -20.92 -3.94
N LEU A 11 9.71 -20.32 -4.08
CA LEU A 11 9.55 -18.86 -4.03
C LEU A 11 9.88 -18.32 -2.64
N LEU A 12 9.37 -18.95 -1.57
CA LEU A 12 9.69 -18.55 -0.19
C LEU A 12 11.16 -18.76 0.16
N VAL A 13 11.81 -19.81 -0.35
CA VAL A 13 13.26 -20.04 -0.17
C VAL A 13 14.07 -18.98 -0.92
N LYS A 14 13.69 -18.65 -2.16
CA LYS A 14 14.32 -17.60 -2.96
C LYS A 14 14.14 -16.22 -2.30
N GLU A 15 12.98 -15.96 -1.74
CA GLU A 15 12.67 -14.71 -1.02
C GLU A 15 13.43 -14.64 0.31
N ARG A 16 13.55 -15.75 1.05
CA ARG A 16 14.42 -15.84 2.24
C ARG A 16 15.90 -15.69 1.93
N SER A 17 16.33 -15.99 0.70
CA SER A 17 17.71 -15.76 0.25
C SER A 17 17.99 -14.28 -0.09
N LEU A 18 16.94 -13.47 -0.28
CA LEU A 18 17.06 -12.03 -0.32
C LEU A 18 17.30 -11.53 1.11
N LYS A 19 18.29 -10.65 1.27
CA LYS A 19 18.62 -10.10 2.59
C LYS A 19 17.37 -9.39 3.16
N PRO A 20 17.02 -9.59 4.45
CA PRO A 20 15.89 -8.90 5.09
C PRO A 20 16.12 -7.39 5.24
N VAL A 21 17.33 -6.95 4.91
CA VAL A 21 17.76 -5.56 4.88
C VAL A 21 17.89 -5.16 3.41
N SER A 22 17.03 -4.23 2.97
CA SER A 22 17.30 -3.47 1.76
C SER A 22 18.45 -2.50 2.02
N ASP A 23 19.63 -2.83 1.49
CA ASP A 23 20.83 -2.01 1.60
C ASP A 23 20.89 -1.05 0.41
N MET A 24 20.66 0.23 0.68
CA MET A 24 20.73 1.28 -0.34
C MET A 24 22.15 1.82 -0.53
N SER A 25 23.17 1.28 0.18
CA SER A 25 24.58 1.70 0.11
C SER A 25 25.11 1.88 -1.32
N ASP A 26 24.64 1.04 -2.24
CA ASP A 26 25.21 0.90 -3.58
C ASP A 26 24.44 1.69 -4.67
N SER A 27 23.38 2.42 -4.28
CA SER A 27 22.61 3.25 -5.22
C SER A 27 23.34 4.56 -5.52
N VAL A 28 23.71 4.75 -6.80
CA VAL A 28 24.29 6.00 -7.32
C VAL A 28 23.14 6.91 -7.76
N PHE A 29 22.82 7.91 -6.93
CA PHE A 29 21.94 9.00 -7.34
C PHE A 29 22.75 9.96 -8.22
N LEU A 30 22.52 9.94 -9.54
CA LEU A 30 22.97 11.02 -10.41
C LEU A 30 21.97 12.17 -10.29
N PRO A 31 22.37 13.37 -9.84
CA PRO A 31 21.48 14.52 -9.84
C PRO A 31 21.22 14.90 -11.29
N SER A 32 19.96 14.80 -11.73
CA SER A 32 19.54 15.43 -12.98
C SER A 32 19.64 16.94 -12.77
N GLU A 33 20.64 17.55 -13.42
CA GLU A 33 20.65 18.97 -13.71
C GLU A 33 19.36 19.32 -14.48
N GLU A 34 18.93 20.57 -14.42
CA GLU A 34 17.68 21.11 -14.97
C GLU A 34 16.42 20.98 -14.08
N VAL A 35 16.28 21.85 -13.07
CA VAL A 35 15.10 22.72 -12.88
C VAL A 35 15.50 23.87 -11.93
N SER A 36 15.51 25.10 -12.44
CA SER A 36 15.62 26.33 -11.65
C SER A 36 14.28 26.65 -10.96
N VAL A 37 14.26 26.72 -9.63
CA VAL A 37 13.08 27.15 -8.85
C VAL A 37 13.38 28.42 -8.06
N ASN A 38 12.70 29.51 -8.43
CA ASN A 38 12.75 30.78 -7.71
C ASN A 38 12.16 30.61 -6.30
N ARG A 39 12.94 31.05 -5.31
CA ARG A 39 12.65 30.94 -3.87
C ARG A 39 11.89 32.19 -3.41
N VAL A 40 10.66 32.04 -2.96
CA VAL A 40 9.96 33.07 -2.17
C VAL A 40 9.69 32.51 -0.78
N SER A 41 10.45 33.02 0.19
CA SER A 41 10.35 32.64 1.60
C SER A 41 9.18 33.37 2.25
N ALA A 42 8.19 32.66 2.77
CA ALA A 42 7.25 33.21 3.75
C ALA A 42 7.47 32.49 5.08
N SER A 43 7.99 33.23 6.06
CA SER A 43 8.32 32.76 7.40
C SER A 43 7.09 32.17 8.10
N ARG A 44 7.18 30.91 8.55
CA ARG A 44 6.26 30.35 9.54
C ARG A 44 7.06 29.93 10.77
N HIS A 45 6.46 30.25 11.92
CA HIS A 45 7.00 30.15 13.27
C HIS A 45 7.56 28.75 13.57
N VAL A 46 8.82 28.70 14.03
CA VAL A 46 9.45 27.50 14.56
C VAL A 46 8.92 27.29 15.98
N VAL A 47 8.36 26.12 16.26
CA VAL A 47 8.22 25.62 17.64
C VAL A 47 9.42 24.71 17.86
N GLN A 48 10.29 25.11 18.78
CA GLN A 48 11.41 24.30 19.26
C GLN A 48 10.87 23.33 20.30
N ASP A 49 10.91 22.03 20.01
CA ASP A 49 10.83 20.99 21.02
C ASP A 49 12.19 20.29 21.03
N ASP A 50 13.04 20.71 21.98
CA ASP A 50 14.27 20.03 22.35
C ASP A 50 13.90 18.82 23.22
N ASP A 51 14.10 17.61 22.70
CA ASP A 51 14.37 16.43 23.52
C ASP A 51 15.28 15.47 22.75
N SER A 52 16.54 15.43 23.19
CA SER A 52 17.55 14.49 22.73
C SER A 52 17.38 13.14 23.42
N GLU A 53 17.61 12.07 22.66
CA GLU A 53 17.83 10.71 23.15
C GLU A 53 16.61 9.80 23.44
N ALA A 54 15.66 9.73 22.50
CA ALA A 54 14.83 8.53 22.36
C ALA A 54 15.23 7.80 21.06
N GLY A 55 15.77 6.58 21.22
CA GLY A 55 16.05 5.66 20.12
C GLY A 55 14.85 5.57 19.17
N MET A 56 15.12 5.59 17.87
CA MET A 56 14.11 5.60 16.82
C MET A 56 13.45 4.23 16.70
N GLU A 57 12.65 3.87 17.70
CA GLU A 57 11.78 2.72 17.67
C GLU A 57 10.55 3.06 16.82
N CYS A 58 10.29 2.26 15.78
CA CYS A 58 9.07 2.39 14.99
C CYS A 58 7.88 2.11 15.91
N SER A 59 7.27 3.18 16.45
CA SER A 59 6.00 3.08 17.17
C SER A 59 5.01 2.37 16.28
N THR A 60 4.61 1.15 16.66
CA THR A 60 3.44 0.49 16.08
C THR A 60 2.24 1.20 16.71
N PRO A 61 1.49 2.07 16.00
CA PRO A 61 0.40 2.77 16.64
C PRO A 61 -0.70 1.76 16.97
N VAL A 62 -1.18 1.80 18.21
CA VAL A 62 -2.49 1.22 18.55
C VAL A 62 -3.52 2.13 17.89
N LEU A 63 -4.17 1.63 16.84
CA LEU A 63 -5.18 2.38 16.10
C LEU A 63 -6.50 2.29 16.87
N ASP A 64 -6.89 3.38 17.51
CA ASP A 64 -8.25 3.54 18.03
C ASP A 64 -9.22 3.66 16.85
N VAL A 65 -10.03 2.62 16.67
CA VAL A 65 -11.04 2.54 15.61
C VAL A 65 -12.22 3.43 16.00
N LEU A 66 -12.43 4.52 15.26
CA LEU A 66 -13.65 5.33 15.36
C LEU A 66 -14.87 4.53 14.87
N PRO A 67 -16.08 4.74 15.45
CA PRO A 67 -17.24 3.90 15.17
C PRO A 67 -17.91 4.29 13.85
N GLY A 68 -18.07 3.31 12.98
CA GLY A 68 -18.76 3.43 11.70
C GLY A 68 -18.33 2.28 10.79
N ASP A 69 -19.07 1.18 10.83
CA ASP A 69 -18.75 -0.15 10.31
C ASP A 69 -17.54 -0.84 10.96
N SER A 70 -17.76 -2.03 11.53
CA SER A 70 -16.63 -2.85 11.94
C SER A 70 -15.84 -3.29 10.71
N LYS A 71 -14.54 -3.56 10.89
CA LYS A 71 -13.70 -4.15 9.83
C LYS A 71 -14.31 -5.44 9.26
N GLU A 72 -15.05 -6.17 10.09
CA GLU A 72 -15.73 -7.41 9.69
C GLU A 72 -16.96 -7.14 8.81
N ASP A 73 -17.74 -6.10 9.10
CA ASP A 73 -18.89 -5.71 8.28
C ASP A 73 -18.46 -5.29 6.87
N ARG A 74 -17.38 -4.51 6.78
CA ARG A 74 -16.77 -4.16 5.49
C ARG A 74 -16.33 -5.41 4.72
N ARG A 75 -15.61 -6.33 5.38
CA ARG A 75 -15.17 -7.59 4.76
C ARG A 75 -16.33 -8.40 4.19
N ARG A 76 -17.42 -8.53 4.94
CA ARG A 76 -18.62 -9.27 4.50
C ARG A 76 -19.26 -8.65 3.25
N ARG A 77 -19.34 -7.31 3.19
CA ARG A 77 -19.87 -6.61 2.01
C ARG A 77 -18.97 -6.80 0.78
N CYS A 78 -17.66 -6.64 0.93
CA CYS A 78 -16.71 -6.89 -0.16
C CYS A 78 -16.80 -8.34 -0.67
N GLU A 79 -16.89 -9.33 0.23
CA GLU A 79 -17.03 -10.74 -0.16
C GLU A 79 -18.33 -10.99 -0.93
N ALA A 80 -19.45 -10.39 -0.51
CA ALA A 80 -20.73 -10.51 -1.21
C ALA A 80 -20.68 -9.86 -2.60
N GLU A 81 -20.05 -8.70 -2.73
CA GLU A 81 -19.85 -8.01 -4.00
C GLU A 81 -19.00 -8.87 -4.96
N VAL A 82 -17.88 -9.40 -4.48
CA VAL A 82 -17.02 -10.32 -5.26
C VAL A 82 -17.81 -11.54 -5.72
N LYS A 83 -18.59 -12.17 -4.84
CA LYS A 83 -19.45 -13.32 -5.20
C LYS A 83 -20.43 -12.96 -6.33
N ALA A 84 -21.06 -11.79 -6.24
CA ALA A 84 -22.01 -11.34 -7.27
C ALA A 84 -21.31 -11.13 -8.63
N ILE A 85 -20.13 -10.50 -8.64
CA ILE A 85 -19.34 -10.29 -9.86
C ILE A 85 -18.94 -11.64 -10.47
N LEU A 86 -18.44 -12.57 -9.65
CA LEU A 86 -18.02 -13.88 -10.13
C LEU A 86 -19.20 -14.70 -10.69
N ALA A 87 -20.37 -14.64 -10.06
CA ALA A 87 -21.58 -15.28 -10.58
C ALA A 87 -21.96 -14.75 -11.98
N VAL A 88 -21.88 -13.43 -12.19
CA VAL A 88 -22.11 -12.83 -13.52
C VAL A 88 -21.09 -13.33 -14.54
N LYS A 89 -19.80 -13.50 -14.16
CA LYS A 89 -18.76 -14.01 -15.06
C LYS A 89 -18.97 -15.49 -15.41
N VAL A 90 -19.41 -16.30 -14.45
CA VAL A 90 -19.77 -17.71 -14.67
C VAL A 90 -20.95 -17.83 -15.63
N GLU A 91 -22.00 -17.02 -15.44
CA GLU A 91 -23.14 -17.03 -16.36
C GLU A 91 -22.73 -16.57 -17.77
N GLY A 92 -21.82 -15.59 -17.86
CA GLY A 92 -21.18 -15.22 -19.10
C GLY A 92 -20.50 -16.40 -19.81
N ALA A 93 -19.72 -17.20 -19.08
CA ALA A 93 -19.09 -18.41 -19.61
C ALA A 93 -20.12 -19.45 -20.09
N ARG A 94 -21.20 -19.67 -19.34
CA ARG A 94 -22.32 -20.55 -19.74
C ARG A 94 -22.94 -20.08 -21.06
N SER A 95 -23.25 -18.79 -21.17
CA SER A 95 -23.85 -18.20 -22.38
C SER A 95 -22.96 -18.29 -23.64
N LEU A 96 -21.65 -18.42 -23.46
CA LEU A 96 -20.67 -18.62 -24.54
C LEU A 96 -20.53 -20.08 -24.98
N GLY A 97 -21.36 -20.98 -24.45
CA GLY A 97 -21.41 -22.39 -24.85
C GLY A 97 -20.46 -23.30 -24.07
N GLN A 98 -20.00 -22.88 -22.89
CA GLN A 98 -19.24 -23.76 -22.01
C GLN A 98 -20.13 -24.90 -21.50
N ARG A 99 -19.59 -26.13 -21.48
CA ARG A 99 -20.32 -27.32 -21.01
C ARG A 99 -20.68 -27.20 -19.53
N ASP A 100 -21.85 -27.68 -19.14
CA ASP A 100 -22.33 -27.58 -17.75
C ASP A 100 -21.33 -28.14 -16.73
N GLU A 101 -20.70 -29.28 -17.01
CA GLU A 101 -19.66 -29.88 -16.15
C GLU A 101 -18.47 -28.92 -15.89
N GLU A 102 -18.08 -28.15 -16.89
CA GLU A 102 -16.97 -27.19 -16.78
C GLU A 102 -17.41 -25.90 -16.08
N VAL A 103 -18.69 -25.52 -16.20
CA VAL A 103 -19.28 -24.39 -15.47
C VAL A 103 -19.37 -24.72 -13.98
N GLU A 104 -19.85 -25.90 -13.62
CA GLU A 104 -19.88 -26.38 -12.23
C GLU A 104 -18.47 -26.44 -11.62
N ARG A 105 -17.51 -26.94 -12.40
CA ARG A 105 -16.10 -26.97 -11.99
C ARG A 105 -15.55 -25.56 -11.76
N LEU A 106 -15.92 -24.59 -12.60
CA LEU A 106 -15.51 -23.19 -12.47
C LEU A 106 -16.13 -22.55 -11.23
N GLU A 107 -17.44 -22.75 -10.97
CA GLU A 107 -18.12 -22.26 -9.77
C GLU A 107 -17.48 -22.82 -8.49
N HIS A 108 -17.18 -24.12 -8.47
CA HIS A 108 -16.52 -24.76 -7.34
C HIS A 108 -15.10 -24.22 -7.11
N LEU A 109 -14.36 -23.93 -8.19
CA LEU A 109 -13.04 -23.34 -8.07
C LEU A 109 -13.13 -21.92 -7.51
N LEU A 110 -13.99 -21.08 -8.09
CA LEU A 110 -14.13 -19.68 -7.68
C LEU A 110 -14.62 -19.54 -6.24
N SER A 111 -15.55 -20.39 -5.80
CA SER A 111 -16.02 -20.41 -4.40
C SER A 111 -14.92 -20.77 -3.40
N LYS A 112 -13.94 -21.61 -3.80
CA LYS A 112 -12.80 -21.96 -2.94
C LYS A 112 -11.75 -20.88 -2.80
N VAL A 113 -11.58 -20.02 -3.81
CA VAL A 113 -10.56 -18.96 -3.84
C VAL A 113 -11.17 -17.54 -3.83
N LEU A 114 -12.36 -17.40 -3.24
CA LEU A 114 -13.05 -16.11 -3.14
C LEU A 114 -12.20 -15.03 -2.49
N ASP A 115 -11.39 -15.42 -1.51
CA ASP A 115 -10.50 -14.55 -0.76
C ASP A 115 -9.34 -13.99 -1.59
N VAL A 116 -9.10 -14.47 -2.81
CA VAL A 116 -8.04 -13.94 -3.70
C VAL A 116 -8.50 -12.70 -4.47
N PHE A 117 -9.80 -12.51 -4.64
CA PHE A 117 -10.34 -11.41 -5.45
C PHE A 117 -10.64 -10.16 -4.60
N ARG A 118 -10.38 -8.99 -5.15
CA ARG A 118 -10.61 -7.68 -4.51
C ARG A 118 -11.26 -6.72 -5.50
N THR A 119 -12.21 -5.92 -5.03
CA THR A 119 -12.85 -4.84 -5.80
C THR A 119 -12.25 -3.47 -5.48
N ASP A 120 -11.76 -3.30 -4.25
CA ASP A 120 -11.13 -2.09 -3.75
C ASP A 120 -9.76 -2.37 -3.10
N VAL A 121 -9.07 -1.30 -2.68
CA VAL A 121 -7.85 -1.40 -1.87
C VAL A 121 -8.26 -1.98 -0.50
N GLY A 122 -8.04 -3.28 -0.35
CA GLY A 122 -8.49 -4.07 0.79
C GLY A 122 -7.59 -3.91 2.02
N ASN A 123 -8.19 -4.07 3.19
CA ASN A 123 -7.49 -4.22 4.48
C ASN A 123 -7.08 -5.69 4.66
N ASP A 124 -6.28 -6.20 3.72
CA ASP A 124 -5.76 -7.54 3.82
C ASP A 124 -4.78 -7.64 4.98
N PRO A 125 -4.86 -8.71 5.80
CA PRO A 125 -3.91 -8.88 6.88
C PRO A 125 -2.51 -8.98 6.27
N PRO A 126 -1.51 -8.34 6.90
CA PRO A 126 -0.14 -8.48 6.45
C PRO A 126 0.24 -9.96 6.43
N ILE A 127 1.04 -10.33 5.44
CA ILE A 127 1.66 -11.66 5.39
C ILE A 127 2.42 -11.86 6.71
N LYS A 128 2.39 -13.09 7.26
CA LYS A 128 3.05 -13.45 8.53
C LYS A 128 4.58 -13.51 8.38
N VAL A 129 5.19 -12.37 8.08
CA VAL A 129 6.63 -12.14 7.99
C VAL A 129 7.01 -11.04 8.96
N GLU A 130 8.27 -11.04 9.40
CA GLU A 130 8.78 -9.95 10.22
C GLU A 130 8.71 -8.61 9.45
N PRO A 131 8.34 -7.50 10.12
CA PRO A 131 8.32 -6.20 9.48
C PRO A 131 9.68 -5.82 8.87
N LEU A 132 9.64 -5.27 7.66
CA LEU A 132 10.85 -4.80 6.97
C LEU A 132 11.55 -3.70 7.77
N LYS A 133 12.85 -3.89 8.03
CA LYS A 133 13.71 -2.87 8.66
C LYS A 133 14.63 -2.25 7.62
N VAL A 134 14.47 -0.94 7.39
CA VAL A 134 15.31 -0.18 6.46
C VAL A 134 16.56 0.32 7.18
N ARG A 135 17.75 -0.05 6.67
CA ARG A 135 19.03 0.50 7.13
C ARG A 135 19.46 1.64 6.21
N LEU A 136 19.91 2.73 6.82
CA LEU A 136 20.34 3.91 6.10
C LEU A 136 21.86 3.89 5.95
N LYS A 137 22.38 4.59 4.94
CA LYS A 137 23.81 4.84 4.85
C LYS A 137 24.29 5.59 6.11
N PRO A 138 25.52 5.34 6.59
CA PRO A 138 26.04 5.97 7.81
C PRO A 138 26.00 7.51 7.80
N ASP A 139 26.10 8.10 6.61
CA ASP A 139 26.13 9.54 6.34
C ASP A 139 24.78 10.11 5.86
N ALA A 140 23.70 9.31 5.91
CA ALA A 140 22.39 9.72 5.42
C ALA A 140 21.78 10.85 6.28
N VAL A 141 21.65 12.03 5.67
CA VAL A 141 21.00 13.18 6.30
C VAL A 141 19.49 13.14 6.10
N SER A 142 18.74 13.51 7.13
CA SER A 142 17.28 13.63 7.05
C SER A 142 16.88 14.88 6.25
N VAL A 143 16.08 14.71 5.20
CA VAL A 143 15.59 15.81 4.35
C VAL A 143 14.07 15.89 4.41
N LYS A 144 13.54 17.11 4.53
CA LYS A 144 12.11 17.43 4.35
C LYS A 144 11.94 18.24 3.07
N CYS A 145 11.35 17.61 2.07
CA CYS A 145 11.07 18.28 0.82
C CYS A 145 9.78 19.14 0.96
N SER A 146 9.77 20.36 0.40
CA SER A 146 8.62 21.27 0.51
C SER A 146 7.40 20.76 -0.27
N MET A 147 6.19 20.90 0.25
CA MET A 147 5.00 20.37 -0.43
C MET A 147 4.76 21.02 -1.81
N ARG A 148 4.44 20.19 -2.81
CA ARG A 148 4.05 20.66 -4.15
C ARG A 148 2.63 21.23 -4.11
N ARG A 149 2.37 22.24 -4.95
CA ARG A 149 1.02 22.77 -5.16
C ARG A 149 0.36 22.00 -6.30
N TYR A 150 -0.89 21.61 -6.09
CA TYR A 150 -1.71 20.90 -7.08
C TYR A 150 -2.99 21.70 -7.39
N PRO A 151 -3.54 21.58 -8.61
CA PRO A 151 -4.88 22.06 -8.94
C PRO A 151 -5.95 21.45 -8.00
N PRO A 152 -7.07 22.14 -7.78
CA PRO A 152 -8.14 21.67 -6.87
C PRO A 152 -8.58 20.23 -7.12
N ASP A 153 -8.85 19.86 -8.37
CA ASP A 153 -9.33 18.52 -8.74
C ASP A 153 -8.33 17.42 -8.36
N GLN A 154 -7.03 17.68 -8.53
CA GLN A 154 -5.97 16.74 -8.15
C GLN A 154 -5.85 16.64 -6.63
N VAL A 155 -6.06 17.74 -5.90
CA VAL A 155 -6.09 17.73 -4.43
C VAL A 155 -7.28 16.90 -3.93
N GLU A 156 -8.46 17.05 -4.54
CA GLU A 156 -9.63 16.24 -4.18
C GLU A 156 -9.40 14.76 -4.42
N PHE A 157 -8.81 14.41 -5.58
CA PHE A 157 -8.41 13.03 -5.87
C PHE A 157 -7.45 12.48 -4.81
N LEU A 158 -6.36 13.22 -4.51
CA LEU A 158 -5.39 12.80 -3.50
C LEU A 158 -6.04 12.60 -2.13
N LYS A 159 -6.90 13.53 -1.70
CA LYS A 159 -7.59 13.44 -0.42
C LYS A 159 -8.47 12.19 -0.35
N ARG A 160 -9.24 11.92 -1.40
CA ARG A 160 -10.07 10.71 -1.48
C ARG A 160 -9.23 9.44 -1.44
N HIS A 161 -8.13 9.40 -2.20
CA HIS A 161 -7.28 8.22 -2.29
C HIS A 161 -6.50 7.96 -0.99
N VAL A 162 -5.93 9.00 -0.36
CA VAL A 162 -5.26 8.88 0.94
C VAL A 162 -6.27 8.49 2.03
N GLY A 163 -7.50 9.02 1.99
CA GLY A 163 -8.57 8.60 2.89
C GLY A 163 -8.86 7.09 2.80
N GLN A 164 -8.96 6.54 1.58
CA GLN A 164 -9.11 5.10 1.38
C GLN A 164 -7.95 4.28 1.97
N GLN A 165 -6.72 4.80 1.88
CA GLN A 165 -5.55 4.15 2.48
C GLN A 165 -5.53 4.26 4.02
N GLU A 166 -5.95 5.40 4.58
CA GLU A 166 -6.12 5.59 6.04
C GLU A 166 -7.18 4.60 6.57
N ASP A 167 -8.33 4.49 5.91
CA ASP A 167 -9.42 3.57 6.27
C ASP A 167 -9.01 2.09 6.15
N ALA A 168 -8.14 1.78 5.18
CA ALA A 168 -7.55 0.45 5.02
C ALA A 168 -6.42 0.17 6.04
N GLY A 169 -5.97 1.16 6.80
CA GLY A 169 -4.86 1.03 7.75
C GLY A 169 -3.48 0.90 7.10
N LEU A 170 -3.35 1.29 5.83
CA LEU A 170 -2.09 1.23 5.07
C LEU A 170 -1.19 2.43 5.36
N VAL A 171 -1.77 3.56 5.72
CA VAL A 171 -1.06 4.80 6.09
C VAL A 171 -1.60 5.34 7.41
N TYR A 172 -0.76 6.12 8.10
CA TYR A 172 -1.11 6.79 9.33
C TYR A 172 -0.45 8.18 9.38
N ARG A 173 -1.01 9.08 10.19
CA ARG A 173 -0.48 10.43 10.36
C ARG A 173 0.72 10.42 11.29
N ASN A 174 1.87 10.85 10.80
CA ASN A 174 3.10 10.98 11.58
C ASN A 174 3.60 12.44 11.60
N ASN A 175 3.14 13.21 12.57
CA ASN A 175 3.51 14.63 12.72
C ASN A 175 4.96 14.82 13.20
N ARG A 176 5.62 13.75 13.68
CA ARG A 176 7.00 13.77 14.18
C ARG A 176 8.02 13.34 13.13
N ALA A 177 7.60 13.07 11.90
CA ALA A 177 8.49 12.62 10.84
C ALA A 177 9.61 13.66 10.60
N LYS A 178 10.86 13.21 10.67
CA LYS A 178 12.04 14.03 10.34
C LYS A 178 12.32 14.06 8.83
N ARG A 179 11.70 13.15 8.07
CA ARG A 179 11.80 13.02 6.61
C ARG A 179 10.45 13.27 5.96
N ALA A 180 10.47 13.93 4.81
CA ALA A 180 9.28 14.10 3.98
C ALA A 180 9.70 14.10 2.51
N GLY A 181 9.05 13.27 1.70
CA GLY A 181 9.21 13.26 0.25
C GLY A 181 8.13 14.09 -0.44
N TRP A 182 8.15 14.11 -1.77
CA TRP A 182 7.09 14.67 -2.58
C TRP A 182 6.14 13.56 -3.05
N THR A 183 4.85 13.75 -2.82
CA THR A 183 3.82 13.01 -3.56
C THR A 183 3.79 13.53 -4.99
N ILE A 184 3.45 12.69 -5.98
CA ILE A 184 3.22 13.09 -7.36
C ILE A 184 1.83 12.59 -7.77
N CYS A 185 0.96 13.49 -8.24
CA CYS A 185 -0.30 13.13 -8.88
C CYS A 185 -0.03 12.78 -10.34
N LEU A 186 -0.17 11.51 -10.69
CA LEU A 186 -0.27 11.06 -12.07
C LEU A 186 -1.75 10.73 -12.33
N ALA A 187 -2.61 11.76 -12.23
CA ALA A 187 -3.99 11.59 -12.64
C ALA A 187 -4.04 11.56 -14.18
N PRO A 188 -4.71 10.57 -14.80
CA PRO A 188 -4.93 10.52 -16.24
C PRO A 188 -5.80 11.69 -16.73
#